data_AF-A0A7V0R5E8-F1
#
_entry.id   AF-A0A7V0R5E8-F1
#
_cell.length_a   1.000
_cell.length_b   1.000
_cell.length_c   1.000
_cell.angle_alpha   90.00
_cell.angle_beta   90.00
_cell.angle_gamma   90.00
#
_symmetry.space_group_name_H-M   'P 1'
#
loop_
_entity.id
_entity.type
_entity.pdbx_description
1 polymer ?
#
loop_
_entity_poly.entity_id
_entity_poly.type
_entity_poly.pdbx_seq_one_letter_code
_entity_poly.pdbx_strand_id
1 'polypeptide(L)' 'MHYFTYKNSELFAEDVSVRDIVNRAGTPLYIYSHKTITRHLDAYMDAFNSHPNTICYAVKANPNPALLRIIAKKGG' A
#
# COMPACT_ATOMS: atom_id res chain seq x y z
N MET A 1 -9.34 4.38 -3.44
CA MET A 1 -8.64 4.55 -4.73
C MET A 1 -7.18 4.18 -4.58
N HIS A 2 -6.58 3.57 -5.58
CA HIS A 2 -5.24 2.98 -5.50
C HIS A 2 -4.33 3.56 -6.58
N TYR A 3 -3.01 3.47 -6.38
CA TYR A 3 -2.02 3.89 -7.36
C TYR A 3 -1.70 2.78 -8.39
N PHE A 4 -2.73 2.09 -8.85
CA PHE A 4 -2.66 1.25 -10.04
C PHE A 4 -3.39 1.97 -11.16
N THR A 5 -2.65 2.35 -12.21
CA THR A 5 -3.17 3.20 -13.29
C THR A 5 -2.70 2.69 -14.64
N TYR A 6 -3.55 2.85 -15.65
CA TYR A 6 -3.14 2.63 -17.03
C TYR A 6 -2.48 3.88 -17.58
N LYS A 7 -1.31 3.72 -18.18
CA LYS A 7 -0.61 4.75 -18.96
C LYS A 7 -0.35 4.15 -20.34
N ASN A 8 -0.89 4.73 -21.40
CA ASN A 8 -0.76 4.23 -22.78
C ASN A 8 -1.11 2.73 -22.92
N SER A 9 -2.25 2.31 -22.34
CA SER A 9 -2.72 0.91 -22.34
C SER A 9 -1.84 -0.10 -21.61
N GLU A 10 -0.84 0.34 -20.85
CA GLU A 10 -0.02 -0.51 -19.98
C GLU A 10 -0.35 -0.21 -18.51
N LEU A 11 -0.44 -1.27 -17.69
CA LEU A 11 -0.76 -1.16 -16.27
C LEU A 11 0.51 -0.87 -15.46
N PHE A 12 0.47 0.19 -14.66
CA PHE A 12 1.54 0.57 -13.76
C PHE A 12 1.11 0.41 -12.30
N ALA A 13 2.01 -0.14 -11.49
CA ALA A 13 1.98 -0.04 -10.04
C ALA A 13 2.82 1.17 -9.63
N GLU A 14 2.15 2.27 -9.29
CA GLU A 14 2.74 3.60 -9.14
C GLU A 14 3.44 4.03 -10.43
N ASP A 15 4.78 4.06 -10.41
CA ASP A 15 5.63 4.50 -11.51
C ASP A 15 6.40 3.33 -12.15
N VAL A 16 6.07 2.08 -11.78
CA VAL A 16 6.70 0.86 -12.29
C VAL A 16 5.71 0.06 -13.12
N SER A 17 6.09 -0.35 -14.33
CA SER A 17 5.24 -1.21 -15.16
C SER A 17 5.02 -2.56 -14.49
N VAL A 18 3.76 -3.01 -14.45
CA VAL A 18 3.41 -4.36 -13.98
C VAL A 18 4.07 -5.42 -14.85
N ARG A 19 4.24 -5.16 -16.15
CA ARG A 19 4.90 -6.08 -17.08
C ARG A 19 6.37 -6.31 -16.68
N ASP A 20 7.08 -5.24 -16.32
CA ASP A 20 8.48 -5.34 -15.88
C ASP A 20 8.60 -6.11 -14.56
N ILE A 21 7.65 -5.92 -13.63
CA ILE A 21 7.60 -6.67 -12.38
C ILE A 21 7.38 -8.16 -12.67
N VAL A 22 6.42 -8.48 -13.53
CA VAL A 22 6.12 -9.86 -13.95
C VAL A 22 7.32 -10.52 -14.64
N ASN A 23 7.99 -9.81 -15.55
CA ASN A 23 9.17 -10.33 -16.24
C ASN A 23 10.33 -10.67 -15.29
N ARG A 24 10.46 -9.94 -14.18
CA ARG A 24 11.52 -10.15 -13.17
C ARG A 24 11.16 -11.18 -12.11
N ALA A 25 9.91 -11.20 -11.64
CA ALA A 25 9.49 -12.00 -10.50
C ALA A 25 8.73 -13.29 -10.90
N GLY A 26 8.26 -13.40 -12.15
CA GLY A 26 7.40 -14.49 -12.61
C GLY A 26 5.97 -14.39 -12.07
N THR A 27 5.10 -15.29 -12.53
CA THR A 27 3.69 -15.38 -12.10
C THR A 27 3.36 -16.75 -11.53
N PRO A 28 2.44 -16.85 -10.55
CA PRO A 28 1.63 -15.77 -9.97
C PRO A 28 2.39 -14.92 -8.94
N LEU A 29 2.05 -13.63 -8.83
CA LEU A 29 2.60 -12.74 -7.80
C LEU A 29 1.54 -11.76 -7.26
N TYR A 30 1.80 -11.22 -6.07
CA TYR A 30 1.03 -10.10 -5.50
C TYR A 30 1.86 -8.82 -5.57
N ILE A 31 1.23 -7.74 -6.04
CA ILE A 31 1.83 -6.40 -6.13
C ILE A 31 1.09 -5.47 -5.17
N TYR A 32 1.84 -4.78 -4.31
CA TYR A 32 1.29 -3.79 -3.37
C TYR A 32 1.91 -2.43 -3.66
N SER A 33 1.10 -1.37 -3.57
CA SER A 33 1.57 0.01 -3.68
C SER A 33 1.81 0.61 -2.30
N HIS A 34 3.04 1.05 -2.05
CA HIS A 34 3.42 1.76 -0.84
C HIS A 34 2.63 3.07 -0.70
N LYS A 35 2.55 3.88 -1.77
CA LYS A 35 1.78 5.14 -1.78
C LYS A 35 0.32 4.92 -1.44
N THR A 36 -0.28 3.81 -1.90
CA THR A 36 -1.68 3.47 -1.60
C THR A 36 -1.87 3.20 -0.12
N ILE A 37 -1.02 2.35 0.47
CA ILE A 37 -1.10 1.99 1.89
C ILE A 37 -0.88 3.21 2.78
N THR A 38 0.18 3.98 2.53
CA THR A 38 0.48 5.19 3.31
C THR A 38 -0.64 6.21 3.24
N ARG A 39 -1.19 6.48 2.06
CA ARG A 39 -2.29 7.43 1.91
C ARG A 39 -3.55 6.99 2.66
N HIS A 40 -3.84 5.70 2.69
CA HIS A 40 -4.98 5.19 3.45
C HIS A 40 -4.78 5.30 4.96
N LEU A 41 -3.56 5.03 5.46
CA LEU A 41 -3.23 5.25 6.86
C LEU A 41 -3.37 6.74 7.23
N ASP A 42 -2.78 7.63 6.43
CA ASP A 42 -2.82 9.07 6.68
C ASP A 42 -4.26 9.60 6.69
N ALA A 43 -5.10 9.17 5.74
CA ALA A 43 -6.51 9.55 5.73
C ALA A 43 -7.28 9.09 6.99
N TYR A 44 -6.95 7.92 7.55
CA TYR A 44 -7.52 7.48 8.82
C TYR A 44 -7.01 8.31 9.99
N MET A 45 -5.70 8.59 10.06
CA MET A 45 -5.12 9.41 11.13
C MET A 45 -5.71 10.83 11.12
N ASP A 46 -5.81 11.43 9.95
CA ASP A 46 -6.32 12.80 9.76
C ASP A 46 -7.80 12.90 10.17
N ALA A 47 -8.62 11.89 9.88
CA ALA A 47 -10.03 11.90 10.23
C ALA A 47 -10.28 11.90 11.75
N PHE A 48 -9.36 11.34 12.54
CA PHE A 48 -9.48 11.26 14.00
C PHE A 48 -8.51 12.21 14.73
N ASN A 49 -7.78 13.08 14.02
CA ASN A 49 -6.72 13.92 14.60
C ASN A 49 -7.17 14.86 15.73
N SER A 50 -8.48 15.14 15.83
CA SER A 50 -9.07 16.02 16.84
C SER A 50 -9.23 15.36 18.21
N HIS A 51 -9.05 14.04 18.29
CA HIS A 51 -9.21 13.26 19.52
C HIS A 51 -8.04 12.29 19.71
N PRO A 52 -7.61 12.02 20.96
CA PRO A 52 -6.63 10.98 21.23
C PRO A 52 -7.10 9.64 20.64
N ASN A 53 -6.33 9.08 19.72
CA ASN A 53 -6.65 7.84 19.04
C ASN A 53 -5.38 7.01 18.80
N THR A 54 -5.57 5.71 18.63
CA THR A 54 -4.52 4.77 18.23
C THR A 54 -5.06 3.91 17.10
N ILE A 55 -4.33 3.84 15.99
CA ILE A 55 -4.70 2.99 14.86
C ILE A 55 -4.11 1.59 15.05
N CYS A 56 -4.97 0.64 15.38
CA CYS A 56 -4.61 -0.77 15.49
C CYS A 56 -4.92 -1.50 14.18
N TYR A 57 -3.91 -1.69 13.32
CA TYR A 57 -4.10 -2.45 12.09
C TYR A 57 -4.41 -3.93 12.36
N ALA A 58 -5.48 -4.43 11.76
CA ALA A 58 -5.84 -5.84 11.84
C ALA A 58 -4.89 -6.71 11.00
N VAL A 59 -3.80 -7.19 11.61
CA VAL A 59 -2.72 -7.98 10.95
C VAL A 59 -3.24 -9.14 10.10
N LYS A 60 -4.36 -9.75 10.47
CA LYS A 60 -5.02 -10.82 9.69
C LYS A 60 -5.36 -10.42 8.25
N ALA A 61 -5.50 -9.14 7.95
CA ALA A 61 -5.79 -8.65 6.60
C ALA A 61 -4.59 -8.81 5.65
N ASN A 62 -3.37 -8.54 6.13
CA ASN A 62 -2.13 -8.80 5.41
C ASN A 62 -0.94 -8.82 6.38
N PRO A 63 -0.38 -9.99 6.73
CA PRO A 63 0.72 -10.10 7.68
C PRO A 63 2.11 -9.86 7.06
N ASN A 64 2.20 -9.34 5.82
CA ASN A 64 3.48 -9.12 5.16
C ASN A 64 4.39 -8.17 5.97
N PRO A 65 5.62 -8.58 6.36
CA PRO A 65 6.48 -7.76 7.21
C PRO A 65 6.86 -6.40 6.63
N ALA A 66 6.96 -6.28 5.30
CA ALA A 66 7.23 -5.00 4.66
C ALA A 66 6.06 -4.03 4.84
N LEU A 67 4.83 -4.52 4.73
CA LEU A 67 3.62 -3.73 4.97
C LEU A 67 3.50 -3.35 6.46
N LEU A 68 3.72 -4.29 7.37
CA LEU A 68 3.67 -4.03 8.81
C LEU A 68 4.72 -2.97 9.24
N ARG A 69 5.91 -2.97 8.62
CA ARG A 69 6.91 -1.91 8.85
C ARG A 69 6.43 -0.52 8.41
N ILE A 70 5.64 -0.42 7.35
CA ILE A 70 5.07 0.86 6.91
C ILE A 70 4.08 1.38 7.97
N ILE A 71 3.25 0.49 8.50
CA ILE A 71 2.26 0.83 9.54
C ILE A 71 2.94 1.24 10.84
N ALA A 72 3.91 0.45 11.31
CA ALA A 72 4.63 0.73 12.55
C ALA A 72 5.34 2.09 12.52
N LYS A 73 5.92 2.47 11.37
CA LYS A 73 6.56 3.79 11.19
C LYS A 73 5.58 4.97 11.30
N LYS A 74 4.29 4.75 11.10
CA LYS A 74 3.25 5.78 11.15
C LYS A 74 2.55 5.87 12.53
N GLY A 75 2.99 5.09 13.52
CA GLY A 75 2.46 5.15 14.89
C GLY A 75 1.48 4.03 15.25
N GLY A 76 1.61 2.86 14.60
CA GLY A 76 0.97 1.61 15.02
C GLY A 76 1.86 0.76 15.91
#